data_AF-A0A928ZJY5-F1
#
_entry.id   AF-A0A928ZJY5-F1
#
_cell.length_a   1.000
_cell.length_b   1.000
_cell.length_c   1.000
_cell.angle_alpha   90.00
_cell.angle_beta   90.00
_cell.angle_gamma   90.00
#
_symmetry.space_group_name_H-M   'P 1'
#
loop_
_entity.id
_entity.type
_entity.pdbx_description
1 polymer ?
#
loop_
_entity_poly.entity_id
_entity_poly.type
_entity_poly.pdbx_seq_one_letter_code
_entity_poly.pdbx_strand_id
1 'polypeptide(L)'
;MKVADLPTSVIEELITSEYWRIDIDPGLDAKHEFFIRWEYLLPNPHTANYEPGELAEVVNFNGYDILLPIGQNHHPHLNLLRLNVSADETSLTLFLFDTYHGSWFDNIHAARYGFLAVADRYQKYGCNFFIASYYHFSYLVGQDYENARLIMQQKLGV
;
A
#
# COMPACT_ATOMS: atom_id res chain seq x y z
N MET A 1 -10.12 11.28 1.98
CA MET A 1 -9.22 12.45 2.13
C MET A 1 -8.27 12.53 0.93
N LYS A 2 -7.57 13.66 0.68
CA LYS A 2 -6.43 13.71 -0.26
C LYS A 2 -5.17 14.22 0.43
N VAL A 3 -3.99 13.81 -0.04
CA VAL A 3 -2.70 14.32 0.45
C VAL A 3 -2.58 15.83 0.28
N ALA A 4 -3.11 16.39 -0.81
CA ALA A 4 -3.12 17.83 -1.05
C ALA A 4 -3.93 18.63 -0.02
N ASP A 5 -4.85 17.97 0.69
CA ASP A 5 -5.68 18.60 1.73
C ASP A 5 -5.04 18.48 3.13
N LEU A 6 -3.90 17.78 3.26
CA LEU A 6 -3.21 17.62 4.54
C LEU A 6 -2.51 18.93 4.95
N PRO A 7 -2.48 19.27 6.26
CA PRO A 7 -1.68 20.37 6.77
C PRO A 7 -0.21 20.22 6.40
N THR A 8 0.47 21.32 6.07
CA THR A 8 1.90 21.33 5.77
C THR A 8 2.73 20.67 6.88
N SER A 9 2.38 20.88 8.15
CA SER A 9 3.04 20.26 9.30
C SER A 9 2.96 18.73 9.31
N VAL A 10 1.90 18.14 8.73
CA VAL A 10 1.81 16.69 8.55
C VAL A 10 2.83 16.25 7.52
N ILE A 11 2.88 16.90 6.35
CA ILE A 11 3.82 16.55 5.28
C ILE A 11 5.27 16.68 5.78
N GLU A 12 5.62 17.79 6.43
CA GLU A 12 6.95 18.03 7.00
C GLU A 12 7.35 16.96 8.03
N GLU A 13 6.44 16.57 8.93
CA GLU A 13 6.71 15.49 9.88
C GLU A 13 6.93 14.15 9.18
N LEU A 14 6.11 13.79 8.19
CA LEU A 14 6.22 12.52 7.50
C LEU A 14 7.52 12.41 6.70
N ILE A 15 7.91 13.44 5.94
CA ILE A 15 9.13 13.40 5.12
C ILE A 15 10.41 13.41 5.98
N THR A 16 10.36 13.99 7.19
CA THR A 16 11.49 14.00 8.14
C THR A 16 11.52 12.79 9.08
N SER A 17 10.48 11.96 9.09
CA SER A 17 10.41 10.77 9.94
C SER A 17 11.40 9.68 9.51
N GLU A 18 11.91 8.93 10.50
CA GLU A 18 12.85 7.82 10.28
C GLU A 18 12.18 6.47 9.96
N TYR A 19 10.87 6.36 10.19
CA TYR A 19 10.09 5.18 9.82
C TYR A 19 9.64 5.37 8.34
N TRP A 20 9.65 4.40 7.41
CA TRP A 20 8.80 3.20 7.29
C TRP A 20 9.30 2.30 6.11
N ARG A 21 8.79 1.06 6.01
CA ARG A 21 9.28 0.00 5.09
C ARG A 21 8.29 -0.27 3.95
N ILE A 22 8.74 -0.09 2.71
CA ILE A 22 8.27 -0.93 1.60
C ILE A 22 9.19 -2.14 1.57
N ASP A 23 8.70 -3.31 1.98
CA ASP A 23 9.41 -4.57 1.77
C ASP A 23 8.86 -5.20 0.47
N ILE A 24 9.61 -5.11 -0.62
CA ILE A 24 9.24 -5.73 -1.90
C ILE A 24 10.21 -6.87 -2.17
N ASP A 25 9.70 -8.10 -2.17
CA ASP A 25 10.37 -9.24 -2.83
C ASP A 25 10.31 -9.00 -4.35
N PRO A 26 11.44 -8.76 -5.05
CA PRO A 26 11.47 -8.53 -6.49
C PRO A 26 11.31 -9.83 -7.30
N GLY A 27 10.90 -10.93 -6.66
CA GLY A 27 10.49 -12.17 -7.32
C GLY A 27 11.64 -13.13 -7.57
N LEU A 28 12.28 -13.63 -6.50
CA LEU A 28 13.25 -14.74 -6.59
C LEU A 28 13.30 -15.63 -5.34
N ASP A 29 12.26 -15.65 -4.49
CA ASP A 29 12.30 -16.27 -3.16
C ASP A 29 13.50 -15.76 -2.31
N ALA A 30 13.97 -14.54 -2.61
CA ALA A 30 15.07 -13.86 -1.95
C ALA A 30 14.49 -12.66 -1.21
N LYS A 31 14.49 -12.71 0.14
CA LYS A 31 14.09 -11.56 0.95
C LYS A 31 15.07 -10.41 0.71
N HIS A 32 14.60 -9.34 0.09
CA HIS A 32 15.31 -8.08 0.03
C HIS A 32 14.46 -7.03 0.74
N GLU A 33 14.85 -6.73 1.98
CA GLU A 33 14.20 -5.69 2.78
C GLU A 33 14.66 -4.34 2.25
N PHE A 34 13.82 -3.68 1.45
CA PHE A 34 14.02 -2.29 1.09
C PHE A 34 13.36 -1.39 2.13
N PHE A 35 13.89 -0.18 2.28
CA PHE A 35 13.29 0.85 3.10
C PHE A 35 13.10 2.06 2.18
N ILE A 36 11.88 2.62 2.16
CA ILE A 36 11.61 3.85 1.45
C ILE A 36 11.18 4.90 2.46
N ARG A 37 11.64 6.13 2.28
CA ARG A 37 11.19 7.24 3.10
C ARG A 37 10.02 7.94 2.43
N TRP A 38 9.10 8.49 3.22
CA TRP A 38 8.01 9.32 2.72
C TRP A 38 8.50 10.54 1.93
N GLU A 39 9.73 10.99 2.17
CA GLU A 39 10.43 12.00 1.36
C GLU A 39 10.51 11.65 -0.14
N TYR A 40 10.43 10.38 -0.52
CA TYR A 40 10.41 9.97 -1.93
C TYR A 40 9.00 9.73 -2.48
N LEU A 41 7.97 9.87 -1.64
CA LEU A 41 6.59 9.51 -1.98
C LEU A 41 5.59 10.64 -1.73
N LEU A 42 5.95 11.69 -0.99
CA LEU A 42 5.10 12.84 -0.70
C LEU A 42 5.63 14.12 -1.36
N PRO A 43 4.78 15.14 -1.58
CA PRO A 43 5.20 16.40 -2.21
C PRO A 43 6.30 17.12 -1.40
N ASN A 44 7.48 17.30 -2.00
CA ASN A 44 8.62 18.06 -1.47
C ASN A 44 9.64 18.32 -2.61
N PRO A 45 10.76 19.02 -2.38
CA PRO A 45 11.73 19.29 -3.45
C PRO A 45 12.31 18.05 -4.16
N HIS A 46 12.41 16.89 -3.49
CA HIS A 46 12.88 15.64 -4.11
C HIS A 46 11.89 15.05 -5.12
N THR A 47 10.61 15.34 -4.94
CA THR A 47 9.51 14.79 -5.75
C THR A 47 8.94 15.81 -6.74
N ALA A 48 9.57 16.97 -6.88
CA ALA A 48 9.07 18.06 -7.72
C ALA A 48 8.95 17.70 -9.21
N ASN A 49 9.71 16.73 -9.69
CA ASN A 49 9.71 16.28 -11.09
C ASN A 49 9.00 14.94 -11.29
N TYR A 50 8.27 14.44 -10.28
CA TYR A 50 7.54 13.18 -10.41
C TYR A 50 6.33 13.41 -11.32
N GLU A 51 6.03 12.40 -12.13
CA GLU A 51 4.87 12.40 -13.00
C GLU A 51 3.57 12.26 -12.18
N PRO A 52 2.43 12.70 -12.74
CA PRO A 52 1.13 12.51 -12.11
C PRO A 52 0.90 11.05 -11.71
N GLY A 53 0.55 10.86 -10.44
CA GLY A 53 0.22 9.58 -9.85
C GLY A 53 1.41 8.70 -9.42
N GLU A 54 2.64 9.19 -9.52
CA GLU A 54 3.81 8.53 -8.91
C GLU A 54 3.88 8.75 -7.39
N LEU A 55 3.29 9.82 -6.89
CA LEU A 55 3.24 10.12 -5.45
C LEU A 55 2.16 9.34 -4.72
N ALA A 56 2.42 9.08 -3.44
CA ALA A 56 1.46 8.48 -2.55
C ALA A 56 0.22 9.33 -2.40
N GLU A 57 -0.91 8.65 -2.32
CA GLU A 57 -2.22 9.25 -2.12
C GLU A 57 -3.00 8.42 -1.09
N VAL A 58 -3.92 9.07 -0.40
CA VAL A 58 -4.83 8.40 0.54
C VAL A 58 -5.85 7.57 -0.26
N VAL A 59 -5.95 6.29 0.08
CA VAL A 59 -6.98 5.38 -0.41
C VAL A 59 -7.99 5.11 0.69
N ASN A 60 -9.28 4.97 0.33
CA ASN A 60 -10.32 4.59 1.27
C ASN A 60 -10.67 3.12 1.10
N PHE A 61 -10.53 2.33 2.18
CA PHE A 61 -11.01 0.95 2.23
C PHE A 61 -12.03 0.81 3.35
N ASN A 62 -13.27 0.44 2.99
CA ASN A 62 -14.36 0.23 3.94
C ASN A 62 -14.56 1.39 4.94
N GLY A 63 -14.38 2.63 4.51
CA GLY A 63 -14.52 3.82 5.36
C GLY A 63 -13.24 4.27 6.07
N TYR A 64 -12.14 3.50 5.98
CA TYR A 64 -10.84 3.88 6.53
C TYR A 64 -9.98 4.59 5.49
N ASP A 65 -9.63 5.85 5.76
CA ASP A 65 -8.64 6.61 4.98
C ASP A 65 -7.23 6.16 5.36
N ILE A 66 -6.48 5.62 4.39
CA ILE A 66 -5.17 5.00 4.59
C ILE A 66 -4.17 5.59 3.59
N LEU A 67 -3.04 6.09 4.09
CA LEU A 67 -1.90 6.49 3.29
C LEU A 67 -0.98 5.27 3.09
N LEU A 68 -0.98 4.72 1.88
CA LEU A 68 -0.08 3.64 1.48
C LEU A 68 1.22 4.22 0.90
N PRO A 69 2.37 3.58 1.11
CA PRO A 69 3.63 4.02 0.55
C PRO A 69 3.77 3.52 -0.90
N ILE A 70 2.81 3.84 -1.76
CA ILE A 70 2.84 3.50 -3.20
C ILE A 70 2.25 4.66 -3.99
N GLY A 71 2.61 4.81 -5.25
CA GLY A 71 2.04 5.85 -6.11
C GLY A 71 0.53 5.66 -6.34
N GLN A 72 -0.21 6.75 -6.48
CA GLN A 72 -1.64 6.74 -6.82
C GLN A 72 -1.97 5.88 -8.05
N ASN A 73 -1.04 5.74 -9.00
CA ASN A 73 -1.19 4.90 -10.19
C ASN A 73 -1.39 3.41 -9.85
N HIS A 74 -1.00 2.95 -8.66
CA HIS A 74 -1.29 1.61 -8.18
C HIS A 74 -2.77 1.42 -7.80
N HIS A 75 -3.47 2.48 -7.37
CA HIS A 75 -4.78 2.37 -6.73
C HIS A 75 -5.84 1.61 -7.56
N PRO A 76 -5.96 1.82 -8.89
CA PRO A 76 -6.89 1.05 -9.72
C PRO A 76 -6.61 -0.45 -9.79
N HIS A 77 -5.41 -0.88 -9.39
CA HIS A 77 -4.94 -2.26 -9.42
C HIS A 77 -4.95 -2.94 -8.05
N LEU A 78 -5.25 -2.18 -6.99
CA LEU A 78 -5.38 -2.69 -5.63
C LEU A 78 -6.71 -3.41 -5.46
N ASN A 79 -6.65 -4.62 -4.91
CA ASN A 79 -7.80 -5.38 -4.52
C ASN A 79 -7.73 -5.69 -3.03
N LEU A 80 -8.76 -5.32 -2.28
CA LEU A 80 -8.87 -5.65 -0.87
C LEU A 80 -9.37 -7.08 -0.71
N LEU A 81 -8.53 -7.95 -0.15
CA LEU A 81 -8.92 -9.33 0.18
C LEU A 81 -9.56 -9.38 1.57
N ARG A 82 -8.94 -8.71 2.55
CA ARG A 82 -9.40 -8.69 3.94
C ARG A 82 -8.87 -7.47 4.68
N LEU A 83 -9.68 -6.92 5.58
CA LEU A 83 -9.32 -5.82 6.46
C LEU A 83 -9.68 -6.21 7.89
N ASN A 84 -8.69 -6.22 8.77
CA ASN A 84 -8.89 -6.42 10.20
C ASN A 84 -8.61 -5.10 10.93
N VAL A 85 -9.49 -4.75 11.86
CA VAL A 85 -9.38 -3.57 12.72
C VAL A 85 -8.97 -4.05 14.10
N SER A 86 -8.01 -3.38 14.74
CA SER A 86 -7.69 -3.68 16.13
C SER A 86 -8.87 -3.32 17.04
N ALA A 87 -8.98 -3.97 18.20
CA ALA A 87 -10.12 -3.79 19.11
C ALA A 87 -10.26 -2.36 19.66
N ASP A 88 -9.15 -1.62 19.73
CA ASP A 88 -9.06 -0.21 20.13
C ASP A 88 -9.08 0.75 18.93
N GLU A 89 -9.22 0.22 17.72
CA GLU A 89 -9.19 0.93 16.44
C GLU A 89 -7.94 1.81 16.21
N THR A 90 -6.83 1.51 16.89
CA THR A 90 -5.56 2.25 16.71
C THR A 90 -4.72 1.72 15.56
N SER A 91 -5.00 0.51 15.07
CA SER A 91 -4.28 -0.11 13.97
C SER A 91 -5.20 -0.89 13.03
N LEU A 92 -4.77 -1.00 11.78
CA LEU A 92 -5.39 -1.82 10.74
C LEU A 92 -4.38 -2.82 10.20
N THR A 93 -4.87 -4.00 9.83
CA THR A 93 -4.12 -4.96 9.03
C THR A 93 -4.90 -5.26 7.76
N LEU A 94 -4.33 -4.91 6.61
CA LEU A 94 -4.91 -5.10 5.29
C LEU A 94 -4.18 -6.19 4.54
N PHE A 95 -4.97 -7.09 3.97
CA PHE A 95 -4.54 -8.13 3.05
C PHE A 95 -4.97 -7.68 1.66
N LEU A 96 -3.99 -7.39 0.82
CA LEU A 96 -4.16 -6.73 -0.47
C LEU A 96 -3.59 -7.60 -1.58
N PHE A 97 -4.17 -7.46 -2.76
CA PHE A 97 -3.66 -8.02 -3.99
C PHE A 97 -3.50 -6.90 -5.01
N ASP A 98 -2.25 -6.47 -5.23
CA ASP A 98 -1.88 -5.39 -6.13
C ASP A 98 -1.36 -5.99 -7.44
N THR A 99 -2.00 -5.65 -8.56
CA THR A 99 -1.64 -6.16 -9.89
C THR A 99 -1.01 -5.11 -10.80
N TYR A 100 -0.53 -3.99 -10.23
CA TYR A 100 0.04 -2.85 -10.95
C TYR A 100 1.23 -3.27 -11.83
N HIS A 101 2.19 -4.00 -11.28
CA HIS A 101 3.31 -4.58 -12.03
C HIS A 101 2.85 -5.80 -12.83
N GLY A 102 2.10 -5.58 -13.91
CA GLY A 102 1.43 -6.64 -14.66
C GLY A 102 2.35 -7.77 -15.12
N SER A 103 3.63 -7.49 -15.41
CA SER A 103 4.62 -8.51 -15.77
C SER A 103 4.97 -9.48 -14.64
N TRP A 104 4.71 -9.14 -13.38
CA TRP A 104 4.88 -10.05 -12.23
C TRP A 104 3.66 -10.97 -12.03
N PHE A 105 2.53 -10.62 -12.65
CA PHE A 105 1.23 -11.27 -12.50
C PHE A 105 0.71 -11.75 -13.86
N ASP A 106 1.53 -12.54 -14.56
CA ASP A 106 1.28 -13.02 -15.93
C ASP A 106 0.67 -14.43 -16.01
N ASN A 107 0.56 -15.12 -14.87
CA ASN A 107 0.01 -16.46 -14.79
C ASN A 107 -0.72 -16.71 -13.47
N ILE A 108 -1.52 -17.77 -13.42
CA ILE A 108 -2.40 -18.05 -12.28
C ILE A 108 -1.63 -18.37 -10.98
N HIS A 109 -0.42 -18.91 -11.06
CA HIS A 109 0.39 -19.21 -9.87
C HIS A 109 0.84 -17.94 -9.13
N ALA A 110 0.84 -16.78 -9.80
CA ALA A 110 1.15 -15.51 -9.17
C ALA A 110 0.12 -15.10 -8.09
N ALA A 111 -1.08 -15.70 -8.08
CA ALA A 111 -2.10 -15.47 -7.06
C ALA A 111 -1.66 -15.81 -5.61
N ARG A 112 -0.54 -16.54 -5.43
CA ARG A 112 0.03 -16.81 -4.11
C ARG A 112 0.71 -15.61 -3.47
N TYR A 113 1.16 -14.65 -4.29
CA TYR A 113 1.80 -13.43 -3.83
C TYR A 113 0.74 -12.42 -3.40
N GLY A 114 0.94 -11.81 -2.24
CA GLY A 114 0.04 -10.81 -1.71
C GLY A 114 0.82 -9.67 -1.10
N PHE A 115 0.09 -8.59 -0.84
CA PHE A 115 0.59 -7.43 -0.12
C PHE A 115 -0.06 -7.38 1.25
N LEU A 116 0.72 -7.17 2.28
CA LEU A 116 0.26 -6.93 3.65
C LEU A 116 0.49 -5.46 3.94
N ALA A 117 -0.52 -4.74 4.40
CA ALA A 117 -0.34 -3.41 4.95
C ALA A 117 -0.67 -3.42 6.44
N VAL A 118 0.26 -2.96 7.27
CA VAL A 118 0.02 -2.71 8.69
C VAL A 118 0.02 -1.22 8.87
N ALA A 119 -1.10 -0.67 9.33
CA ALA A 119 -1.29 0.77 9.38
C ALA A 119 -1.67 1.24 10.77
N ASP A 120 -1.00 2.29 11.23
CA ASP A 120 -1.24 2.90 12.53
C ASP A 120 -2.03 4.20 12.37
N ARG A 121 -2.93 4.45 13.32
CA ARG A 121 -3.75 5.65 13.31
C ARG A 121 -2.90 6.90 13.57
N TYR A 122 -3.04 7.87 12.68
CA TYR A 122 -2.43 9.18 12.78
C TYR A 122 -3.48 10.23 13.19
N GLN A 123 -3.27 10.86 14.36
CA GLN A 123 -4.22 11.84 14.93
C GLN A 123 -3.61 13.22 15.24
N LYS A 124 -2.39 13.49 14.76
CA LYS A 124 -1.73 14.79 14.99
C LYS A 124 -2.29 15.86 14.07
N TYR A 125 -2.09 17.12 14.45
CA TYR A 125 -2.49 18.30 13.68
C TYR A 125 -3.98 18.29 13.23
N GLY A 126 -4.86 17.70 14.04
CA GLY A 126 -6.29 17.61 13.76
C GLY A 126 -6.68 16.64 12.63
N CYS A 127 -5.73 15.85 12.13
CA CYS A 127 -5.99 14.82 11.14
C CYS A 127 -6.50 13.53 11.79
N ASN A 128 -7.13 12.66 11.00
CA ASN A 128 -7.55 11.32 11.44
C ASN A 128 -7.57 10.37 10.24
N PHE A 129 -6.45 9.69 10.03
CA PHE A 129 -6.27 8.69 8.96
C PHE A 129 -5.26 7.64 9.43
N PHE A 130 -4.94 6.65 8.60
CA PHE A 130 -3.97 5.60 8.92
C PHE A 130 -2.74 5.73 8.03
N ILE A 131 -1.55 5.48 8.57
CA ILE A 131 -0.29 5.46 7.82
C ILE A 131 0.20 4.02 7.79
N ALA A 132 0.44 3.49 6.60
CA ALA A 132 0.79 2.09 6.44
C ALA A 132 2.29 1.84 6.20
N SER A 133 2.77 0.75 6.78
CA SER A 133 3.86 -0.05 6.20
C SER A 133 3.29 -1.01 5.17
N TYR A 134 4.05 -1.32 4.12
CA TYR A 134 3.59 -2.14 3.01
C TYR A 134 4.60 -3.23 2.69
N TYR A 135 4.15 -4.49 2.65
CA TYR A 135 5.01 -5.65 2.51
C TYR A 135 4.50 -6.58 1.41
N HIS A 136 5.39 -7.17 0.62
CA HIS A 136 5.07 -8.12 -0.45
C HIS A 136 5.68 -9.49 -0.14
N PHE A 137 4.85 -10.52 -0.01
CA PHE A 137 5.33 -11.89 0.22
C PHE A 137 4.42 -12.94 -0.44
N SER A 138 4.94 -14.16 -0.64
CA SER A 138 4.13 -15.34 -0.93
C SER A 138 3.49 -15.88 0.34
N TYR A 139 2.30 -15.40 0.70
CA TYR A 139 1.65 -15.76 1.97
C TYR A 139 0.14 -16.01 1.87
N LEU A 140 -0.48 -15.76 0.72
CA LEU A 140 -1.92 -15.94 0.55
C LEU A 140 -2.27 -17.42 0.59
N VAL A 141 -3.23 -17.78 1.44
CA VAL A 141 -3.71 -19.15 1.66
C VAL A 141 -5.22 -19.17 1.87
N GLY A 142 -5.84 -20.33 1.70
CA GLY A 142 -7.28 -20.50 1.94
C GLY A 142 -8.14 -19.56 1.10
N GLN A 143 -9.11 -18.89 1.73
CA GLN A 143 -10.05 -18.01 1.03
C GLN A 143 -9.36 -16.79 0.40
N ASP A 144 -8.33 -16.23 1.06
CA ASP A 144 -7.60 -15.07 0.53
C ASP A 144 -6.89 -15.45 -0.79
N TYR A 145 -6.33 -16.67 -0.88
CA TYR A 145 -5.74 -17.20 -2.12
C TYR A 145 -6.80 -17.43 -3.20
N GLU A 146 -7.94 -18.03 -2.88
CA GLU A 146 -9.00 -18.25 -3.89
C GLU A 146 -9.54 -16.93 -4.44
N ASN A 147 -9.67 -15.90 -3.60
CA ASN A 147 -10.07 -14.56 -4.04
C ASN A 147 -9.02 -13.94 -4.98
N ALA A 148 -7.73 -14.01 -4.63
CA ALA A 148 -6.64 -13.56 -5.50
C ALA A 148 -6.60 -14.33 -6.82
N ARG A 149 -6.86 -15.64 -6.79
CA ARG A 149 -6.94 -16.50 -7.97
C ARG A 149 -8.06 -16.05 -8.91
N LEU A 150 -9.24 -15.72 -8.39
CA LEU A 150 -10.36 -15.19 -9.18
C LEU A 150 -10.03 -13.84 -9.83
N ILE A 151 -9.37 -12.95 -9.09
CA ILE A 151 -8.90 -11.65 -9.63
C ILE A 151 -7.90 -11.88 -10.77
N MET A 152 -6.97 -12.83 -10.60
CA MET A 152 -6.01 -13.20 -11.64
C MET A 152 -6.69 -13.78 -12.88
N GLN A 153 -7.69 -14.66 -12.71
CA GLN A 153 -8.47 -15.22 -13.82
C GLN A 153 -9.11 -14.11 -14.66
N GLN A 154 -9.75 -13.14 -14.00
CA GLN A 154 -10.35 -11.98 -14.66
C GLN A 154 -9.31 -11.14 -15.41
N LYS A 155 -8.15 -10.88 -14.80
CA LYS A 155 -7.03 -10.13 -15.42
C LYS A 155 -6.51 -10.85 -16.68
N LEU A 156 -6.38 -12.17 -16.62
CA LEU A 156 -5.81 -12.99 -17.70
C LEU A 156 -6.84 -13.37 -18.77
N GLY A 157 -8.13 -13.14 -18.52
CA GLY A 157 -9.23 -13.50 -19.43
C GLY A 157 -9.47 -15.01 -19.53
N VAL A 158 -9.27 -15.75 -18.43
CA VAL A 158 -9.39 -17.22 -18.35
C VAL A 158 -10.37 -17.69 -17.28
#